data_AF-A0A0G2ZEH3-F1
#
_entry.id   AF-A0A0G2ZEH3-F1
#
_cell.length_a   1.000
_cell.length_b   1.000
_cell.length_c   1.000
_cell.angle_alpha   90.00
_cell.angle_beta   90.00
_cell.angle_gamma   90.00
#
_symmetry.space_group_name_H-M   'P 1'
#
loop_
_entity.id
_entity.type
_entity.pdbx_description
1 polymer ?
#
loop_
_entity_poly.entity_id
_entity_poly.type
_entity_poly.pdbx_seq_one_letter_code
_entity_poly.pdbx_strand_id
1 'polypeptide(L)' 'MIVNYGKIMKRVKHKYAVPIAVARRAEELEDFGRPKLDPETVKKAGDKITVAMKELEDGKIRIRNEEMLKILTPKVK' A
#
# COMPACT_ATOMS: atom_id res chain seq x y z
N MET A 1 -3.99 -10.42 -11.76
CA MET A 1 -2.77 -10.16 -10.96
C MET A 1 -3.03 -10.57 -9.52
N ILE A 2 -2.07 -11.18 -8.80
CA ILE A 2 -2.26 -11.59 -7.40
C ILE A 2 -1.36 -10.72 -6.51
N VAL A 3 -1.94 -10.03 -5.52
CA VAL A 3 -1.20 -9.23 -4.54
C VAL A 3 -0.84 -10.10 -3.32
N ASN A 4 0.42 -10.10 -2.91
CA ASN A 4 0.85 -10.85 -1.73
C ASN A 4 0.74 -10.00 -0.45
N TYR A 5 -0.38 -10.17 0.27
CA TYR A 5 -0.62 -9.46 1.53
C TYR A 5 0.42 -9.81 2.62
N GLY A 6 0.92 -11.04 2.66
CA GLY A 6 1.96 -11.44 3.61
C GLY A 6 3.26 -10.66 3.42
N LYS A 7 3.64 -10.37 2.17
CA LYS A 7 4.80 -9.52 1.86
C LYS A 7 4.59 -8.08 2.33
N ILE A 8 3.38 -7.54 2.19
CA ILE A 8 3.01 -6.22 2.71
C ILE A 8 3.13 -6.19 4.24
N MET A 9 2.59 -7.20 4.93
CA MET A 9 2.63 -7.29 6.40
C MET A 9 4.04 -7.42 6.99
N LYS A 10 4.99 -8.03 6.26
CA LYS A 10 6.40 -8.05 6.69
C LYS A 10 7.01 -6.65 6.77
N ARG A 11 6.51 -5.71 5.95
CA ARG A 11 7.00 -4.32 5.92
C ARG A 11 6.15 -3.39 6.78
N VAL A 12 4.83 -3.49 6.65
CA VAL A 12 3.85 -2.72 7.42
C VAL A 12 3.37 -3.57 8.58
N LYS A 13 3.91 -3.33 9.77
CA LYS A 13 3.59 -4.11 10.98
C LYS A 13 2.16 -3.89 11.49
N HIS A 14 1.46 -2.89 10.96
CA HIS A 14 0.14 -2.43 11.43
C HIS A 14 -0.92 -2.83 10.41
N LYS A 15 -1.64 -3.92 10.68
CA LYS A 15 -2.64 -4.51 9.75
C LYS A 15 -3.66 -3.49 9.24
N TYR A 16 -4.16 -2.60 10.11
CA TYR A 16 -5.15 -1.58 9.77
C TYR A 16 -4.57 -0.36 9.03
N ALA A 17 -3.27 -0.14 9.10
CA ALA A 17 -2.64 0.95 8.35
C ALA A 17 -2.60 0.64 6.85
N VAL A 18 -2.58 -0.65 6.47
CA VAL A 18 -2.61 -1.10 5.07
C VAL A 18 -3.85 -0.63 4.32
N PRO A 19 -5.10 -0.97 4.73
CA PRO A 19 -6.29 -0.54 4.00
C PRO A 19 -6.45 0.99 3.97
N ILE A 20 -6.06 1.70 5.03
CA ILE A 20 -6.11 3.17 5.07
C ILE A 20 -5.15 3.77 4.03
N ALA A 21 -3.92 3.26 3.96
CA ALA A 21 -2.93 3.75 3.00
C ALA A 21 -3.32 3.44 1.55
N VAL A 22 -3.91 2.26 1.33
CA VAL A 22 -4.40 1.82 0.02
C VAL A 22 -5.58 2.66 -0.44
N ALA A 23 -6.57 2.89 0.42
CA ALA A 23 -7.76 3.68 0.10
C ALA A 23 -7.37 5.11 -0.28
N ARG A 24 -6.58 5.78 0.58
CA ARG A 24 -6.06 7.12 0.31
C ARG A 24 -5.31 7.18 -1.03
N ARG A 25 -4.50 6.16 -1.32
CA ARG A 25 -3.74 6.11 -2.57
C ARG A 25 -4.64 5.87 -3.79
N ALA A 26 -5.67 5.05 -3.65
CA ALA A 26 -6.64 4.81 -4.71
C ALA A 26 -7.44 6.07 -5.05
N GLU A 27 -7.84 6.86 -4.03
CA GLU A 27 -8.45 8.18 -4.20
C GLU A 27 -7.51 9.15 -4.95
N GLU A 28 -6.22 9.20 -4.57
CA GLU A 28 -5.24 10.00 -5.30
C GLU A 28 -5.15 9.60 -6.78
N LEU A 29 -5.18 8.29 -7.09
CA LEU A 29 -5.18 7.79 -8.48
C LEU A 29 -6.48 8.12 -9.23
N GLU A 30 -7.56 8.42 -8.52
CA GLU A 30 -8.82 8.87 -9.09
C GLU A 30 -8.81 10.37 -9.42
N ASP A 31 -8.26 11.18 -8.51
CA ASP A 31 -8.10 12.62 -8.65
C ASP A 31 -6.86 13.03 -9.48
N PHE A 32 -6.59 12.34 -10.59
CA PHE A 32 -5.45 12.59 -11.50
C PHE A 32 -4.05 12.10 -11.05
N GLY A 33 -3.97 11.30 -10.00
CA GLY A 33 -2.71 10.73 -9.52
C GLY A 33 -2.09 9.79 -10.55
N ARG A 34 -0.80 9.97 -10.82
CA ARG A 34 -0.05 9.06 -11.71
C ARG A 34 0.37 7.80 -10.94
N PRO A 35 0.13 6.60 -11.50
CA PRO A 35 0.64 5.37 -10.93
C PRO A 35 2.17 5.32 -11.05
N LYS A 36 2.83 4.74 -10.05
CA LYS A 36 4.28 4.52 -9.95
C LYS A 36 4.70 3.13 -10.42
N LEU A 37 3.78 2.41 -11.06
CA LEU A 37 3.99 1.12 -11.70
C LEU A 37 4.13 1.29 -13.21
N ASP A 38 4.66 0.27 -13.87
CA ASP A 38 4.71 0.22 -15.33
C ASP A 38 3.29 0.14 -15.94
N PRO A 39 3.09 0.70 -17.15
CA PRO A 39 1.78 0.74 -17.81
C PRO A 39 1.16 -0.64 -18.04
N GLU A 40 1.99 -1.68 -18.26
CA GLU A 40 1.49 -3.05 -18.44
C GLU A 40 0.89 -3.61 -17.15
N THR A 41 1.53 -3.38 -16.02
CA THR A 41 1.06 -3.80 -14.70
C THR A 41 -0.22 -3.07 -14.32
N VAL A 42 -0.32 -1.77 -14.63
CA VAL A 42 -1.57 -0.99 -14.42
C VAL A 42 -2.70 -1.56 -15.28
N LYS A 43 -2.44 -1.87 -16.55
CA LYS A 43 -3.45 -2.49 -17.45
C LYS A 43 -3.88 -3.88 -16.96
N LYS A 44 -2.98 -4.66 -16.37
CA LYS A 44 -3.26 -5.99 -15.78
C LYS A 44 -3.97 -5.93 -14.43
N ALA A 45 -3.92 -4.79 -13.72
CA ALA A 45 -4.56 -4.62 -12.43
C ALA A 45 -6.08 -4.46 -12.55
N GLY A 46 -6.57 -3.78 -13.58
CA GLY A 46 -8.00 -3.58 -13.85
C GLY A 46 -8.68 -2.53 -12.97
N ASP A 47 -8.23 -2.34 -11.73
CA ASP A 47 -8.79 -1.36 -10.79
C ASP A 47 -7.70 -0.59 -10.00
N LYS A 48 -8.07 0.60 -9.50
CA LYS A 48 -7.15 1.52 -8.79
C LYS A 48 -6.73 0.98 -7.41
N ILE A 49 -7.56 0.16 -6.76
CA ILE A 49 -7.24 -0.43 -5.46
C ILE A 49 -6.11 -1.45 -5.63
N THR A 50 -6.21 -2.30 -6.64
CA THR A 50 -5.19 -3.30 -6.98
C THR A 50 -3.88 -2.63 -7.38
N VAL A 51 -3.92 -1.50 -8.10
CA VAL A 51 -2.73 -0.68 -8.38
C VAL A 51 -2.09 -0.16 -7.09
N ALA A 52 -2.87 0.47 -6.21
CA ALA A 52 -2.37 0.99 -4.93
C ALA A 52 -1.79 -0.12 -4.02
N MET A 53 -2.45 -1.28 -3.98
CA MET A 53 -1.97 -2.47 -3.27
C MET A 53 -0.64 -2.97 -3.82
N LYS A 54 -0.45 -2.94 -5.14
CA LYS A 54 0.79 -3.36 -5.78
C LYS A 54 1.92 -2.35 -5.58
N GLU A 55 1.62 -1.05 -5.66
CA GLU A 55 2.55 0.00 -5.27
C GLU A 55 3.02 -0.14 -3.82
N LEU A 56 2.08 -0.52 -2.93
CA LEU A 56 2.42 -0.84 -1.55
C LEU A 56 3.29 -2.08 -1.50
N GLU A 57 2.95 -3.18 -2.14
CA GLU A 57 3.77 -4.39 -2.14
C GLU A 57 5.23 -4.11 -2.57
N ASP A 58 5.43 -3.31 -3.61
CA ASP A 58 6.74 -3.00 -4.19
C ASP A 58 7.49 -1.87 -3.47
N GLY A 59 6.87 -1.22 -2.47
CA GLY A 59 7.51 -0.18 -1.65
C GLY A 59 7.62 1.18 -2.32
N LYS A 60 6.85 1.39 -3.39
CA LYS A 60 6.73 2.66 -4.13
C LYS A 60 5.94 3.71 -3.35
N ILE A 61 5.10 3.26 -2.42
CA ILE A 61 4.40 4.10 -1.44
C ILE A 61 4.81 3.74 -0.01
N ARG A 62 4.93 4.77 0.82
CA ARG A 62 5.25 4.68 2.25
C ARG A 62 4.12 5.26 3.06
N ILE A 63 3.87 4.71 4.23
CA ILE A 63 2.87 5.27 5.14
C ILE A 63 3.52 6.46 5.85
N ARG A 64 2.95 7.66 5.69
CA ARG A 64 3.56 8.92 6.20
C ARG A 64 3.98 8.86 7.67
N ASN A 65 3.20 8.18 8.53
CA ASN A 65 3.46 8.09 9.98
C ASN A 65 4.10 6.76 10.40
N GLU A 66 4.84 6.09 9.51
CA GLU A 66 5.48 4.80 9.78
C GLU A 66 6.37 4.82 11.04
N GLU A 67 7.07 5.93 11.32
CA GLU A 67 7.92 6.07 12.51
C GLU A 67 7.11 6.13 13.81
N MET A 68 6.04 6.92 13.84
CA MET A 68 5.13 7.01 14.98
C MET A 68 4.45 5.66 15.25
N LEU A 69 4.08 4.94 14.18
CA LEU A 69 3.49 3.61 14.29
C LEU A 69 4.46 2.59 14.92
N LYS A 70 5.77 2.67 14.63
CA LYS A 70 6.77 1.79 15.28
C LYS A 70 6.76 1.94 16.81
N ILE A 71 6.55 3.15 17.32
CA ILE A 71 6.49 3.44 18.76
C ILE A 71 5.28 2.78 19.41
N LEU A 72 4.16 2.69 18.68
CA LEU A 72 2.90 2.10 19.14
C LEU A 72 2.88 0.56 19.09
N THR A 73 4.00 -0.09 18.74
CA THR A 73 4.05 -1.56 18.73
C THR A 73 4.13 -2.05 20.18
N PRO A 74 3.11 -2.76 20.70
CA PRO A 74 3.13 -3.21 22.08
C PRO A 74 4.27 -4.22 22.28
N LYS A 75 5.08 -4.02 23.32
CA LYS A 75 6.05 -5.01 23.80
C LYS A 75 5.31 -6.07 24.61
N VAL A 76 4.61 -6.97 23.94
CA VAL A 76 4.05 -8.17 24.57
C VAL A 76 5.19 -9.16 24.78
N LYS A 77 5.43 -9.54 26.04
CA LYS A 77 6.32 -10.64 26.42
C LYS A 77 5.60 -11.97 26.23
#